data_AF-A0CQL1-F1
#
_entry.id   AF-A0CQL1-F1
#
_cell.length_a   1.000
_cell.length_b   1.000
_cell.length_c   1.000
_cell.angle_alpha   90.00
_cell.angle_beta   90.00
_cell.angle_gamma   90.00
#
_symmetry.space_group_name_H-M   'P 1'
#
loop_
_entity.id
_entity.type
_entity.pdbx_description
1 polymer ?
#
loop_
_entity_poly.entity_id
_entity_poly.type
_entity_poly.pdbx_seq_one_letter_code
_entity_poly.pdbx_strand_id
1 'polypeptide(L)'
;MNFRIDRFIQALLAKSQHCQHGCSCFEHVSIQGLQTFKYAYVLRTALSLLQILVKFKKNKLKQIPKILISKDNIKFCLFLSSYTLITKGLHCLLRNKYEQDSPNYAFYCGLLGGMISLSFLKYDQRKFWALYMIVRALDTRFHNLQNTPMSSYILSCN
;
A
#
# COMPACT_ATOMS: atom_id res chain seq x y z
N MET A 1 -3.03 1.53 28.99
CA MET A 1 -2.40 0.95 27.77
C MET A 1 -2.12 1.99 26.66
N ASN A 2 -2.16 3.30 26.94
CA ASN A 2 -2.00 4.37 25.93
C ASN A 2 -0.54 4.81 25.67
N PHE A 3 0.35 4.70 26.66
CA PHE A 3 1.73 5.21 26.61
C PHE A 3 2.64 4.59 25.52
N ARG A 4 2.28 3.41 24.99
CA ARG A 4 3.06 2.70 23.95
C ARG A 4 2.69 3.13 22.54
N ILE A 5 1.47 3.64 22.34
CA ILE A 5 0.98 4.14 21.05
C ILE A 5 1.50 5.56 20.82
N ASP A 6 1.53 6.42 21.84
CA ASP A 6 2.09 7.78 21.74
C ASP A 6 3.56 7.77 21.33
N ARG A 7 4.38 6.87 21.87
CA ARG A 7 5.78 6.69 21.43
C ARG A 7 5.89 6.18 19.99
N PHE A 8 4.95 5.34 19.55
CA PHE A 8 4.89 4.85 18.17
C PHE A 8 4.52 5.97 17.19
N ILE A 9 3.56 6.81 17.56
CA ILE A 9 3.12 7.98 16.79
C ILE A 9 4.22 9.04 16.77
N GLN A 10 4.89 9.29 17.90
CA GLN A 10 6.04 10.20 17.96
C GLN A 10 7.23 9.68 17.16
N ALA A 11 7.48 8.36 17.13
CA ALA A 11 8.52 7.77 16.27
C ALA A 11 8.16 7.79 14.77
N LEU A 12 6.87 7.90 14.42
CA LEU A 12 6.41 8.15 13.06
C LEU A 12 6.44 9.64 12.68
N LEU A 13 6.27 10.55 13.65
CA LEU A 13 6.27 11.99 13.43
C LEU A 13 7.68 12.61 13.51
N ALA A 14 8.56 12.03 14.31
CA ALA A 14 9.94 12.48 14.47
C ALA A 14 10.78 12.10 13.24
N LYS A 15 11.46 13.10 12.66
CA LYS A 15 12.41 12.94 11.56
C LYS A 15 13.59 12.11 12.05
N SER A 16 13.65 10.84 11.65
CA SER A 16 14.84 9.99 11.87
C SER A 16 15.96 10.44 10.92
N GLN A 17 17.18 10.63 11.45
CA GLN A 17 18.38 10.96 10.65
C GLN A 17 18.71 9.90 9.59
N HIS A 18 18.23 8.67 9.78
CA HIS A 18 18.50 7.56 8.88
C HIS A 18 17.49 7.46 7.73
N CYS A 19 16.43 8.28 7.73
CA CYS A 19 15.48 8.31 6.64
C CYS A 19 15.93 9.26 5.53
N GLN A 20 16.03 8.76 4.30
CA GLN A 20 16.50 9.51 3.12
C GLN A 20 15.45 10.49 2.54
N HIS A 21 14.33 10.73 3.21
CA HIS A 21 13.28 11.64 2.71
C HIS A 21 13.42 13.04 3.34
N GLY A 22 13.33 14.09 2.51
CA GLY A 22 13.50 15.48 2.92
C GLY A 22 12.41 16.00 3.88
N CYS A 23 11.23 15.39 3.86
CA CYS A 23 10.06 15.75 4.67
C CYS A 23 9.86 14.87 5.91
N SER A 24 8.86 15.24 6.72
CA SER A 24 8.35 14.40 7.81
C SER A 24 7.91 13.02 7.28
N CYS A 25 8.14 11.95 8.05
CA CYS A 25 7.78 10.59 7.62
C CYS A 25 6.26 10.49 7.38
N PHE A 26 5.46 11.22 8.16
CA PHE A 26 4.00 11.23 8.06
C PHE A 26 3.50 11.77 6.71
N GLU A 27 4.09 12.87 6.24
CA GLU A 27 3.75 13.47 4.96
C GLU A 27 4.09 12.52 3.81
N HIS A 28 5.28 11.95 3.84
CA HIS A 28 5.72 11.00 2.82
C HIS A 28 4.82 9.75 2.76
N VAL A 29 4.47 9.21 3.92
CA VAL A 29 3.56 8.07 4.04
C VAL A 29 2.17 8.42 3.51
N SER A 30 1.64 9.59 3.86
CA SER A 30 0.32 10.06 3.39
C SER A 30 0.26 10.24 1.87
N ILE A 31 1.29 10.85 1.28
CA ILE A 31 1.37 11.06 -0.16
C ILE A 31 1.47 9.71 -0.90
N GLN A 32 2.27 8.78 -0.40
CA GLN A 32 2.35 7.43 -0.96
C GLN A 32 1.01 6.67 -0.85
N GLY A 33 0.29 6.85 0.25
CA GLY A 33 -1.06 6.30 0.44
C GLY A 33 -2.03 6.80 -0.63
N LEU A 34 -2.01 8.11 -0.90
CA LEU A 34 -2.86 8.75 -1.91
C LEU A 34 -2.49 8.33 -3.34
N GLN A 35 -1.19 8.28 -3.66
CA GLN A 35 -0.71 7.80 -4.95
C GLN A 35 -1.14 6.34 -5.18
N THR A 36 -0.99 5.49 -4.17
CA THR A 36 -1.39 4.08 -4.27
C THR A 36 -2.89 3.96 -4.45
N PHE A 37 -3.69 4.79 -3.78
CA PHE A 37 -5.13 4.83 -4.00
C PHE A 37 -5.48 5.18 -5.44
N LYS A 38 -4.83 6.20 -6.02
CA LYS A 38 -5.02 6.60 -7.43
C LYS A 38 -4.67 5.44 -8.38
N TYR A 39 -3.53 4.79 -8.19
CA TYR A 39 -3.12 3.64 -9.02
C TYR A 39 -4.09 2.46 -8.89
N ALA A 40 -4.52 2.14 -7.66
CA ALA A 40 -5.48 1.08 -7.39
C ALA A 40 -6.81 1.34 -8.11
N TYR A 41 -7.29 2.58 -8.04
CA TYR A 41 -8.54 2.99 -8.68
C TYR A 41 -8.45 2.86 -10.20
N VAL A 42 -7.40 3.43 -10.81
CA VAL A 42 -7.19 3.35 -12.27
C VAL A 42 -7.06 1.89 -12.74
N LEU A 43 -6.29 1.07 -12.04
CA LEU A 43 -6.13 -0.35 -12.40
C LEU A 43 -7.46 -1.10 -12.32
N ARG A 44 -8.25 -0.88 -11.25
CA ARG A 44 -9.51 -1.58 -11.04
C ARG A 44 -10.59 -1.16 -12.05
N THR A 45 -10.65 0.13 -12.37
CA THR A 45 -11.57 0.64 -13.40
C THR A 45 -11.16 0.16 -14.78
N ALA A 46 -9.88 0.19 -15.13
CA ALA A 46 -9.36 -0.34 -16.39
C ALA A 46 -9.68 -1.82 -16.59
N LEU A 47 -9.45 -2.67 -15.57
CA LEU A 47 -9.79 -4.09 -15.62
C LEU A 47 -11.30 -4.32 -15.82
N SER A 48 -12.14 -3.54 -15.14
CA SER A 48 -13.60 -3.65 -15.27
C SER A 48 -14.07 -3.25 -16.67
N LEU A 49 -13.47 -2.21 -17.26
CA LEU A 49 -13.74 -1.77 -18.63
C LEU A 49 -13.30 -2.83 -19.65
N LEU A 50 -12.11 -3.39 -19.48
CA LEU A 50 -11.57 -4.42 -20.36
C LEU A 50 -12.45 -5.67 -20.36
N GLN A 51 -12.98 -6.09 -19.19
CA GLN A 51 -13.92 -7.21 -19.10
C GLN A 51 -15.24 -6.96 -19.83
N ILE A 52 -15.74 -5.71 -19.84
CA ILE A 52 -16.96 -5.34 -20.57
C ILE A 52 -16.71 -5.36 -22.07
N LEU A 53 -15.54 -4.84 -22.50
CA LEU A 53 -15.14 -4.80 -23.90
C LEU A 53 -14.97 -6.22 -24.47
N VAL A 54 -14.20 -7.08 -23.78
CA VAL A 54 -13.95 -8.47 -24.21
C VAL A 54 -15.25 -9.28 -24.30
N LYS A 55 -16.21 -9.06 -23.39
CA LYS A 55 -17.48 -9.80 -23.39
C LYS A 55 -18.55 -9.23 -24.33
N PHE A 56 -18.27 -8.14 -25.07
CA PHE A 56 -19.19 -7.48 -26.02
C PHE A 56 -20.64 -7.31 -25.49
N LYS A 57 -20.82 -7.17 -24.18
CA LYS A 57 -22.15 -7.10 -23.55
C LYS A 57 -22.71 -5.69 -23.68
N LYS A 58 -23.29 -5.37 -24.84
CA LYS A 58 -23.96 -4.08 -25.14
C LYS A 58 -24.96 -3.65 -24.06
N ASN A 59 -25.69 -4.59 -23.44
CA ASN A 59 -26.65 -4.27 -22.37
C ASN A 59 -26.03 -3.86 -21.03
N LYS A 60 -24.74 -4.17 -20.77
CA LYS A 60 -24.05 -3.71 -19.55
C LYS A 60 -23.40 -2.33 -19.70
N LEU A 61 -23.34 -1.78 -20.91
CA LEU A 61 -22.78 -0.45 -21.16
C LEU A 61 -23.58 0.67 -20.46
N LYS A 62 -24.90 0.51 -20.31
CA LYS A 62 -25.73 1.48 -19.56
C LYS A 62 -25.51 1.45 -18.04
N GLN A 63 -24.84 0.43 -17.50
CA GLN A 63 -24.57 0.30 -16.06
C GLN A 63 -23.11 0.62 -15.68
N ILE A 64 -22.29 1.07 -16.64
CA ILE A 64 -20.88 1.44 -16.43
C ILE A 64 -20.69 2.42 -15.24
N PRO A 65 -21.44 3.53 -15.09
CA PRO A 65 -21.23 4.45 -13.96
C PRO A 65 -21.53 3.81 -12.61
N LYS A 66 -22.47 2.86 -12.57
CA LYS A 66 -22.84 2.11 -11.35
C LYS A 66 -21.76 1.09 -10.96
N ILE A 67 -21.07 0.53 -11.95
CA ILE A 67 -19.94 -0.40 -11.75
C ILE A 67 -18.68 0.36 -11.32
N LEU A 68 -18.45 1.56 -11.86
CA LEU A 68 -17.33 2.43 -11.47
C LEU A 68 -17.40 2.86 -10.00
N ILE A 69 -18.59 3.12 -9.47
CA ILE A 69 -18.84 3.52 -8.06
C ILE A 69 -19.34 2.31 -7.23
N SER A 70 -18.93 1.10 -7.58
CA SER A 70 -19.27 -0.08 -6.77
C SER A 70 -18.53 -0.03 -5.42
N LYS A 71 -19.27 -0.27 -4.33
CA LYS A 71 -18.74 -0.28 -2.96
C LYS A 71 -17.51 -1.19 -2.82
N ASP A 72 -17.46 -2.28 -3.57
CA ASP A 72 -16.36 -3.24 -3.51
C ASP A 72 -15.07 -2.72 -4.17
N ASN A 73 -15.16 -1.86 -5.19
CA ASN A 73 -13.98 -1.21 -5.78
C ASN A 73 -13.38 -0.19 -4.79
N ILE A 74 -14.23 0.59 -4.12
CA ILE A 74 -13.78 1.56 -3.10
C ILE A 74 -13.16 0.83 -1.90
N LYS A 75 -13.79 -0.25 -1.41
CA LYS A 75 -13.22 -1.07 -0.33
C LYS A 75 -11.84 -1.61 -0.70
N PHE A 76 -11.67 -2.10 -1.93
CA PHE A 76 -10.39 -2.61 -2.42
C PHE A 76 -9.32 -1.52 -2.44
N CYS A 77 -9.64 -0.34 -3.01
CA CYS A 77 -8.71 0.77 -3.07
C CYS A 77 -8.33 1.29 -1.67
N LEU A 78 -9.31 1.40 -0.76
CA LEU A 78 -9.10 1.86 0.60
C LEU A 78 -8.19 0.91 1.38
N PHE A 79 -8.40 -0.39 1.23
CA PHE A 79 -7.54 -1.39 1.85
C PHE A 79 -6.13 -1.39 1.30
N LEU A 80 -5.97 -1.27 -0.03
CA LEU A 80 -4.64 -1.24 -0.61
C LEU A 80 -3.85 0.00 -0.16
N SER A 81 -4.52 1.14 -0.05
CA SER A 81 -3.95 2.35 0.51
C SER A 81 -3.58 2.17 1.99
N SER A 82 -4.49 1.63 2.81
CA SER A 82 -4.24 1.35 4.23
C SER A 82 -3.06 0.41 4.46
N TYR A 83 -2.96 -0.67 3.67
CA TYR A 83 -1.81 -1.57 3.70
C TYR A 83 -0.50 -0.85 3.38
N THR A 84 -0.51 0.03 2.38
CA THR A 84 0.67 0.81 2.00
C THR A 84 1.09 1.77 3.11
N LEU A 85 0.12 2.44 3.76
CA LEU A 85 0.39 3.31 4.91
C LEU A 85 1.04 2.52 6.06
N ILE A 86 0.48 1.35 6.40
CA ILE A 86 0.98 0.51 7.50
C ILE A 86 2.38 -0.01 7.19
N THR A 87 2.60 -0.58 6.01
CA THR A 87 3.91 -1.14 5.63
C THR A 87 4.99 -0.06 5.58
N LYS A 88 4.73 1.08 4.93
CA LYS A 88 5.69 2.19 4.86
C LYS A 88 5.95 2.82 6.23
N GLY A 89 4.92 2.95 7.06
CA GLY A 89 5.07 3.37 8.46
C GLY A 89 5.94 2.40 9.27
N LEU A 90 5.70 1.09 9.14
CA LEU A 90 6.53 0.06 9.78
C LEU A 90 7.98 0.10 9.31
N HIS A 91 8.23 0.36 8.03
CA HIS A 91 9.58 0.53 7.49
C HIS A 91 10.30 1.71 8.14
N CYS A 92 9.65 2.87 8.25
CA CYS A 92 10.24 4.05 8.89
C CYS A 92 10.53 3.80 10.38
N LEU A 93 9.59 3.16 11.08
CA LEU A 93 9.74 2.79 12.48
C LEU A 93 10.88 1.81 12.72
N LEU A 94 11.03 0.82 11.84
CA LEU A 94 12.07 -0.19 11.98
C LEU A 94 13.44 0.41 11.70
N ARG A 95 13.54 1.30 10.70
CA ARG A 95 14.77 2.03 10.39
C ARG A 95 15.22 2.94 11.54
N ASN A 96 14.26 3.56 12.24
CA ASN A 96 14.54 4.36 13.43
C ASN A 96 14.97 3.52 14.64
N LYS A 97 14.54 2.25 14.74
CA LYS A 97 14.83 1.39 15.89
C LYS A 97 16.09 0.55 15.75
N TYR A 98 16.41 0.09 14.54
CA TYR A 98 17.50 -0.87 14.32
C TYR A 98 18.75 -0.27 13.68
N GLU A 99 18.72 0.95 13.15
CA GLU A 99 19.87 1.65 12.51
C GLU A 99 20.64 0.80 11.47
N GLN A 100 20.05 -0.30 11.01
CA GLN A 100 20.66 -1.29 10.12
C GLN A 100 19.69 -1.64 8.99
N ASP A 101 20.14 -1.40 7.77
CA ASP A 101 19.39 -1.69 6.54
C ASP A 101 19.59 -3.16 6.11
N SER A 102 19.18 -4.12 6.94
CA SER A 102 19.21 -5.52 6.49
C SER A 102 18.02 -5.82 5.56
N PRO A 103 18.23 -6.48 4.40
CA PRO A 103 17.16 -6.75 3.44
C PRO A 103 16.09 -7.68 4.00
N ASN A 104 16.40 -8.47 5.02
CA ASN A 104 15.46 -9.40 5.66
C ASN A 104 14.34 -8.65 6.40
N TYR A 105 14.64 -7.49 6.97
CA TYR A 105 13.67 -6.65 7.67
C TYR A 105 12.52 -6.16 6.78
N ALA A 106 12.79 -5.91 5.50
CA ALA A 106 11.74 -5.50 4.56
C ALA A 106 10.64 -6.56 4.39
N PHE A 107 11.01 -7.83 4.43
CA PHE A 107 10.05 -8.92 4.32
C PHE A 107 9.21 -9.08 5.59
N TYR A 108 9.83 -8.94 6.77
CA TYR A 108 9.09 -8.97 8.04
C TYR A 108 8.11 -7.79 8.16
N CYS A 109 8.49 -6.59 7.73
CA CYS A 109 7.59 -5.44 7.67
C CYS A 109 6.40 -5.68 6.73
N GLY A 110 6.65 -6.27 5.56
CA GLY A 110 5.60 -6.62 4.59
C GLY A 110 4.62 -7.65 5.14
N LEU A 111 5.12 -8.70 5.81
CA LEU A 111 4.29 -9.74 6.43
C LEU A 111 3.48 -9.19 7.60
N LEU A 112 4.11 -8.43 8.51
CA LEU A 112 3.42 -7.84 9.66
C LEU A 112 2.35 -6.84 9.20
N GLY A 113 2.67 -5.97 8.25
CA GLY A 113 1.70 -5.06 7.67
C GLY A 113 0.54 -5.79 7.01
N GLY A 114 0.83 -6.90 6.30
CA GLY A 114 -0.19 -7.75 5.70
C GLY A 114 -1.12 -8.37 6.74
N MET A 115 -0.57 -8.96 7.80
CA MET A 115 -1.36 -9.54 8.89
C MET A 115 -2.24 -8.51 9.59
N ILE A 116 -1.69 -7.32 9.88
CA ILE A 116 -2.44 -6.23 10.52
C ILE A 116 -3.60 -5.80 9.62
N SER A 117 -3.34 -5.56 8.34
CA SER A 117 -4.39 -5.18 7.38
C SER A 117 -5.45 -6.28 7.21
N LEU A 118 -5.05 -7.56 7.16
CA LEU A 118 -5.98 -8.69 6.97
C LEU A 118 -6.93 -8.88 8.16
N SER A 119 -6.47 -8.57 9.38
CA SER A 119 -7.29 -8.64 10.60
C SER A 119 -8.56 -7.79 10.53
N PHE A 120 -8.51 -6.66 9.82
CA PHE A 120 -9.66 -5.76 9.64
C PHE A 120 -10.65 -6.22 8.55
N LEU A 121 -10.33 -7.26 7.77
CA LEU A 121 -11.12 -7.66 6.61
C LEU A 121 -12.12 -8.79 6.93
N LYS A 122 -13.27 -8.84 6.24
CA LYS A 122 -14.27 -9.92 6.39
C LYS A 122 -13.82 -11.20 5.66
N TYR A 123 -14.13 -12.37 6.24
CA TYR A 123 -13.65 -13.70 5.80
C TYR A 123 -13.75 -13.98 4.30
N ASP A 124 -14.83 -13.56 3.66
CA ASP A 124 -15.14 -13.89 2.27
C ASP A 124 -14.15 -13.29 1.25
N GLN A 125 -13.58 -12.13 1.56
CA GLN A 125 -12.62 -11.44 0.67
C GLN A 125 -11.15 -11.65 1.07
N ARG A 126 -10.89 -12.29 2.23
CA ARG A 126 -9.52 -12.45 2.76
C ARG A 126 -8.58 -13.18 1.81
N LYS A 127 -9.04 -14.26 1.17
CA LYS A 127 -8.18 -15.13 0.34
C LYS A 127 -7.63 -14.40 -0.89
N PHE A 128 -8.50 -13.71 -1.63
CA PHE A 128 -8.09 -12.97 -2.82
C PHE A 128 -7.14 -11.81 -2.47
N TRP A 129 -7.38 -11.15 -1.34
CA TRP A 129 -6.62 -9.98 -0.93
C TRP A 129 -5.26 -10.38 -0.32
N ALA A 130 -5.20 -11.50 0.40
CA ALA A 130 -3.97 -12.10 0.89
C ALA A 130 -3.05 -12.55 -0.27
N LEU A 131 -3.60 -13.23 -1.28
CA LEU A 131 -2.83 -13.62 -2.45
C LEU A 131 -2.25 -12.40 -3.17
N TYR A 132 -3.05 -11.34 -3.33
CA TYR A 132 -2.58 -10.08 -3.93
C TYR A 132 -1.41 -9.46 -3.14
N MET A 133 -1.45 -9.51 -1.81
CA MET A 133 -0.35 -9.03 -0.97
C MET A 133 0.93 -9.83 -1.15
N ILE A 134 0.82 -11.16 -1.27
CA ILE A 134 1.97 -12.02 -1.53
C ILE A 134 2.60 -11.65 -2.87
N VAL A 135 1.80 -11.47 -3.91
CA VAL A 135 2.28 -11.03 -5.24
C VAL A 135 3.01 -9.68 -5.13
N ARG A 136 2.43 -8.71 -4.42
CA ARG A 136 3.07 -7.39 -4.27
C ARG A 136 4.36 -7.43 -3.44
N ALA A 137 4.43 -8.32 -2.45
CA ALA A 137 5.66 -8.56 -1.69
C ALA A 137 6.74 -9.21 -2.57
N LEU A 138 6.35 -10.14 -3.45
CA LEU A 138 7.23 -10.73 -4.46
C LEU A 138 7.70 -9.69 -5.47
N ASP A 139 6.81 -8.86 -6.04
CA ASP A 139 7.18 -7.78 -6.97
C ASP A 139 8.22 -6.86 -6.35
N THR A 140 8.03 -6.50 -5.08
CA THR A 140 8.99 -5.67 -4.34
C THR A 140 10.33 -6.40 -4.19
N ARG A 141 10.34 -7.71 -3.93
CA ARG A 141 11.58 -8.50 -3.86
C ARG A 141 12.28 -8.61 -5.21
N PHE A 142 11.57 -8.97 -6.27
CA PHE A 142 12.12 -9.08 -7.62
C PHE A 142 12.69 -7.75 -8.09
N HIS A 143 12.00 -6.64 -7.84
CA HIS A 143 12.49 -5.32 -8.21
C HIS A 143 13.77 -4.94 -7.45
N ASN A 144 13.88 -5.28 -6.16
CA ASN A 144 15.10 -5.05 -5.39
C ASN A 144 16.29 -5.92 -5.87
N LEU A 145 16.02 -7.12 -6.40
CA LEU A 145 17.06 -7.98 -6.97
C LEU A 145 17.59 -7.45 -8.32
N GLN A 146 16.78 -6.68 -9.05
CA GLN A 146 17.12 -6.21 -10.40
C GLN A 146 17.96 -4.92 -10.44
N ASN A 147 18.44 -4.42 -9.29
CA ASN A 147 19.42 -3.33 -9.20
C ASN A 147 19.02 -2.02 -9.91
N THR A 148 17.81 -1.53 -9.64
CA THR A 148 17.59 -0.08 -9.54
C THR A 148 17.05 0.22 -8.16
N PRO A 149 17.66 1.13 -7.37
CA PRO A 149 17.00 1.62 -6.17
C PRO A 149 15.63 2.12 -6.62
N MET A 150 14.55 1.63 -6.00
CA MET A 150 13.20 2.19 -6.14
C MET A 150 13.15 3.55 -5.44
N SER A 151 14.07 4.42 -5.86
CA SER A 151 14.13 5.83 -5.56
C SER A 151 13.45 6.55 -6.71
N SER A 152 12.18 6.23 -6.92
CA SER A 152 11.23 7.17 -7.50
C SER A 152 10.08 7.38 -6.51
N TYR A 153 10.46 7.71 -5.26
CA TYR A 153 9.65 8.55 -4.38
C TYR A 153 10.41 9.84 -3.99
N ILE A 154 11.54 10.16 -4.64
CA ILE A 154 12.30 11.39 -4.40
C ILE A 154 11.56 12.64 -4.93
N LEU A 155 10.51 12.48 -5.73
CA LEU A 155 9.76 13.59 -6.35
C LEU A 155 8.36 13.78 -5.75
N SER A 156 8.18 13.55 -4.45
CA SER A 156 6.90 13.84 -3.79
C SER A 156 7.06 14.57 -2.47
N CYS A 157 8.14 15.32 -2.34
CA CYS A 157 8.11 16.58 -1.61
C CYS A 157 8.60 17.63 -2.58
N ASN A 158 7.72 18.57 -2.91
CA ASN A 158 8.16 19.82 -3.53
C ASN A 158 8.96 20.60 -2.50
#